data_AF-A0A952FAH3-F1
#
_entry.id   AF-A0A952FAH3-F1
#
_cell.length_a   1.000
_cell.length_b   1.000
_cell.length_c   1.000
_cell.angle_alpha   90.00
_cell.angle_beta   90.00
_cell.angle_gamma   90.00
#
_symmetry.space_group_name_H-M   'P 1'
#
loop_
_entity.id
_entity.type
_entity.pdbx_description
1 polymer ?
#
loop_
_entity_poly.entity_id
_entity_poly.type
_entity_poly.pdbx_seq_one_letter_code
_entity_poly.pdbx_strand_id
1 'polypeptide(L)'
;MTKSPTTRRPGRTSGPAVLRVALLFHASKVYDREILIGIGDYVKQTRVAWDLFLEEDFRFRLDGIHEWEGDGIIADYDDPA
;
A
#
# COMPACT_ATOMS: atom_id res chain seq x y z
N MET A 1 20.98 -28.28 16.00
CA MET A 1 19.73 -28.24 15.21
C MET A 1 18.91 -27.09 15.74
N THR A 2 18.48 -26.06 15.01
CA THR A 2 18.60 -25.64 13.62
C THR A 2 18.22 -24.16 13.69
N LYS A 3 19.13 -23.24 13.33
CA LYS A 3 18.80 -21.82 13.25
C LYS A 3 17.79 -21.67 12.10
N SER A 4 16.57 -21.22 12.40
CA SER A 4 15.58 -20.87 11.40
C SER A 4 16.19 -19.83 10.45
N PRO A 5 16.15 -20.04 9.12
CA PRO A 5 16.65 -19.05 8.20
C PRO A 5 15.65 -17.90 8.16
N THR A 6 16.07 -16.73 8.65
CA THR A 6 15.42 -15.47 8.30
C THR A 6 15.47 -15.36 6.78
N THR A 7 14.34 -15.55 6.11
CA THR A 7 14.18 -15.33 4.66
C THR A 7 14.42 -13.85 4.36
N ARG A 8 15.68 -13.46 4.19
CA ARG A 8 16.04 -12.21 3.55
C ARG A 8 15.70 -12.37 2.07
N ARG A 9 14.61 -11.73 1.63
CA ARG A 9 14.15 -11.74 0.22
C ARG A 9 15.34 -11.52 -0.73
N PRO A 10 15.67 -12.50 -1.59
CA PRO A 10 16.70 -12.32 -2.60
C PRO A 10 16.11 -11.57 -3.78
N GLY A 11 16.78 -10.50 -4.23
CA GLY A 11 16.49 -9.85 -5.50
C GLY A 11 15.67 -8.56 -5.42
N ARG A 12 16.26 -7.50 -4.87
CA ARG A 12 16.00 -6.15 -5.42
C ARG A 12 17.20 -5.77 -6.27
N THR A 13 17.13 -6.16 -7.54
CA THR A 13 18.03 -5.73 -8.59
C THR A 13 18.03 -4.21 -8.64
N SER A 14 19.21 -3.62 -8.78
CA SER A 14 19.51 -2.19 -8.69
C SER A 14 18.93 -1.36 -9.84
N GLY A 15 17.62 -1.25 -9.92
CA GLY A 15 16.89 -0.18 -10.62
C GLY A 15 16.32 0.83 -9.62
N PRO A 16 15.78 1.98 -10.06
CA PRO A 16 15.03 2.86 -9.16
C PRO A 16 13.89 2.05 -8.55
N ALA A 17 13.90 1.95 -7.23
CA ALA A 17 12.91 1.17 -6.51
C ALA A 17 11.53 1.80 -6.67
N VAL A 18 10.62 1.07 -7.33
CA VAL A 18 9.19 1.39 -7.33
C VAL A 18 8.61 0.89 -6.00
N LEU A 19 7.86 1.75 -5.31
CA LEU A 19 7.16 1.41 -4.08
C LEU A 19 5.71 1.05 -4.42
N ARG A 20 5.30 -0.17 -4.10
CA ARG A 20 3.93 -0.66 -4.29
C ARG A 20 3.13 -0.38 -3.03
N VAL A 21 2.18 0.55 -3.08
CA VAL A 21 1.43 1.00 -1.90
C VAL A 21 -0.05 0.78 -2.10
N ALA A 22 -0.69 0.10 -1.14
CA ALA A 22 -2.14 -0.10 -1.12
C ALA A 22 -2.81 1.05 -0.35
N LEU A 23 -3.89 1.55 -0.93
CA LEU A 23 -4.74 2.62 -0.40
C LEU A 23 -6.09 2.00 -0.05
N LEU A 24 -6.42 1.95 1.23
CA LEU A 24 -7.69 1.44 1.73
C LEU A 24 -8.56 2.64 2.10
N PHE A 25 -9.20 3.23 1.08
CA PHE A 25 -10.04 4.41 1.20
C PHE A 25 -11.31 4.24 0.39
N HIS A 26 -12.40 4.81 0.88
CA HIS A 26 -13.70 4.75 0.23
C HIS A 26 -13.90 6.02 -0.61
N ALA A 27 -13.62 5.94 -1.92
CA ALA A 27 -13.68 7.09 -2.82
C ALA A 27 -15.07 7.77 -2.93
N SER A 28 -16.13 7.16 -2.41
CA SER A 28 -17.45 7.80 -2.32
C SER A 28 -17.54 8.82 -1.17
N LYS A 29 -16.73 8.70 -0.11
CA LYS A 29 -16.62 9.70 0.97
C LYS A 29 -15.82 10.91 0.48
N VAL A 30 -16.36 12.12 0.70
CA VAL A 30 -15.68 13.37 0.29
C VAL A 30 -14.31 13.50 0.97
N TYR A 31 -14.25 13.17 2.26
CA TYR A 31 -13.03 13.22 3.07
C TYR A 31 -11.92 12.33 2.51
N ASP A 32 -12.22 11.07 2.22
CA ASP A 32 -11.29 10.10 1.64
C ASP A 32 -10.74 10.60 0.29
N ARG A 33 -11.58 11.23 -0.55
CA ARG A 33 -11.10 11.81 -1.81
C ARG A 33 -10.08 12.93 -1.60
N GLU A 34 -10.25 13.76 -0.58
CA GLU A 34 -9.26 14.80 -0.25
C GLU A 34 -7.93 14.19 0.19
N ILE A 35 -7.97 13.10 0.96
CA ILE A 35 -6.75 12.34 1.31
C ILE A 35 -6.08 11.76 0.06
N LEU A 36 -6.86 11.13 -0.83
CA LEU A 36 -6.34 10.56 -2.08
C LEU A 36 -5.69 11.62 -2.98
N ILE A 37 -6.27 12.83 -3.04
CA ILE A 37 -5.68 13.98 -3.74
C ILE A 37 -4.33 14.35 -3.12
N GLY A 38 -4.27 14.47 -1.79
CA GLY A 38 -3.04 14.78 -1.07
C GLY A 38 -1.92 13.76 -1.31
N ILE A 39 -2.26 12.46 -1.35
CA ILE A 39 -1.32 11.38 -1.70
C ILE A 39 -0.83 11.55 -3.13
N GLY A 40 -1.74 11.80 -4.08
CA GLY A 40 -1.38 12.05 -5.48
C GLY A 40 -0.44 13.24 -5.64
N ASP A 41 -0.67 14.32 -4.89
CA ASP A 41 0.19 15.50 -4.92
C ASP A 41 1.55 15.28 -4.27
N TYR A 42 1.62 14.47 -3.21
CA TYR A 42 2.89 14.02 -2.65
C TYR A 42 3.70 13.23 -3.68
N VAL A 43 3.09 12.24 -4.34
CA VAL A 43 3.78 11.40 -5.35
C VAL A 43 4.34 12.25 -6.47
N LYS A 44 3.58 13.23 -6.99
CA LYS A 44 4.03 14.16 -8.05
C LYS A 44 5.24 15.02 -7.64
N GLN A 45 5.35 15.36 -6.35
CA GLN A 45 6.43 16.20 -5.83
C GLN A 45 7.71 15.39 -5.53
N THR A 46 7.59 14.08 -5.35
CA THR A 46 8.74 13.23 -5.07
C THR A 46 9.40 12.69 -6.34
N ARG A 47 10.68 12.35 -6.27
CA ARG A 47 11.40 11.65 -7.35
C ARG A 47 11.33 10.12 -7.22
N VAL A 48 10.46 9.62 -6.36
CA VAL A 48 10.30 8.19 -6.10
C VAL A 48 9.14 7.68 -6.95
N ALA A 49 9.30 6.52 -7.57
CA ALA A 49 8.23 5.88 -8.32
C ALA A 49 7.30 5.13 -7.36
N TRP A 50 6.00 5.38 -7.47
CA TRP A 50 4.97 4.71 -6.66
C TRP A 50 3.96 4.04 -7.59
N ASP A 51 3.69 2.77 -7.32
CA ASP A 51 2.55 2.04 -7.88
C ASP A 51 1.46 2.03 -6.80
N LEU A 52 0.41 2.82 -7.02
CA LEU A 52 -0.71 2.96 -6.09
C LEU A 52 -1.84 1.99 -6.46
N PHE A 53 -2.30 1.22 -5.47
CA PHE A 53 -3.43 0.30 -5.60
C PHE A 53 -4.56 0.81 -4.70
N LEU A 54 -5.58 1.44 -5.28
CA LEU A 54 -6.80 1.78 -4.54
C LEU A 54 -7.77 0.63 -4.67
N GLU A 55 -8.28 0.11 -3.55
CA GLU A 55 -9.48 -0.71 -3.67
C GLU A 55 -10.58 -0.32 -2.71
N GLU A 56 -11.80 -0.41 -3.24
CA GLU A 56 -13.00 0.16 -2.65
C GLU A 56 -13.81 -0.90 -1.90
N ASP A 57 -13.49 -2.20 -2.07
CA ASP A 57 -14.27 -3.36 -1.59
C ASP A 57 -13.55 -4.20 -0.50
N PHE A 58 -12.62 -3.64 0.27
CA PHE A 58 -11.80 -4.42 1.22
C PHE A 58 -12.51 -4.97 2.46
N ARG A 59 -13.80 -4.65 2.68
CA ARG A 59 -14.59 -5.21 3.79
C ARG A 59 -14.62 -6.75 3.81
N PHE A 60 -14.32 -7.41 2.69
CA PHE A 60 -14.25 -8.87 2.56
C PHE A 60 -12.84 -9.44 2.32
N ARG A 61 -11.77 -8.63 2.26
CA ARG A 61 -10.43 -9.07 1.80
C ARG A 61 -9.29 -8.83 2.78
N LEU A 62 -9.55 -8.68 4.08
CA LEU A 62 -8.47 -8.74 5.09
C LEU A 62 -7.63 -10.02 4.93
N ASP A 63 -8.24 -11.14 4.55
CA ASP A 63 -7.49 -12.37 4.23
C ASP A 63 -6.52 -12.20 3.06
N GLY A 64 -6.89 -11.42 2.04
CA GLY A 64 -6.04 -11.13 0.88
C GLY A 64 -4.90 -10.15 1.15
N ILE A 65 -5.00 -9.32 2.20
CA ILE A 65 -3.94 -8.37 2.55
C ILE A 65 -2.74 -9.08 3.19
N HIS A 66 -2.96 -10.22 3.86
CA HIS A 66 -1.88 -11.03 4.41
C HIS A 66 -0.96 -11.60 3.32
N GLU A 67 -1.51 -11.85 2.14
CA GLU A 67 -0.77 -12.32 0.96
C GLU A 67 -0.25 -11.17 0.10
N TRP A 68 -0.61 -9.92 0.42
CA TRP A 68 -0.23 -8.77 -0.37
C TRP A 68 1.26 -8.44 -0.19
N GLU A 69 2.02 -8.61 -1.27
CA GLU A 69 3.47 -8.44 -1.28
C GLU A 69 3.95 -7.00 -1.57
N GLY A 70 3.15 -6.00 -1.23
CA GLY A 70 3.51 -4.59 -1.42
C GLY A 70 4.48 -4.06 -0.37
N ASP A 71 4.93 -2.82 -0.58
CA ASP A 71 5.92 -2.15 0.27
C ASP A 71 5.26 -1.38 1.44
N GLY A 72 3.95 -1.09 1.40
CA GLY A 72 3.26 -0.43 2.51
C GLY A 72 1.76 -0.16 2.30
N ILE A 73 1.01 0.01 3.38
CA ILE A 73 -0.45 0.23 3.35
C ILE A 73 -0.75 1.60 3.97
N ILE A 74 -1.64 2.37 3.34
CA ILE A 74 -2.25 3.58 3.91
C ILE A 74 -3.76 3.33 3.96
N ALA A 75 -4.37 3.47 5.14
CA ALA A 75 -5.76 3.08 5.36
C ALA A 75 -6.50 4.12 6.21
N ASP A 76 -7.79 4.31 5.90
CA ASP A 76 -8.76 4.90 6.83
C ASP A 76 -9.05 3.87 7.94
N TYR A 77 -8.66 4.19 9.18
CA TYR A 77 -8.87 3.33 10.36
C TYR A 77 -10.06 3.79 11.23
N ASP A 78 -10.78 4.83 10.82
CA ASP A 78 -11.91 5.36 11.58
C ASP A 78 -13.23 4.63 11.30
N ASP A 79 -13.24 3.72 10.31
CA ASP A 79 -14.38 2.88 9.96
C ASP A 79 -14.10 1.40 10.32
N PRO A 80 -14.23 1.01 11.60
CA PRO A 80 -14.01 -0.39 12.04
C PRO A 80 -15.14 -1.35 11.64
N ALA A 81 -16.00 -0.99 10.68
CA ALA A 81 -17.23 -1.70 10.32
C ALA A 81 -17.13 -2.51 9.02
#